data_AF-H1PIJ0-F1
#
_entry.id   AF-H1PIJ0-F1
#
_cell.length_a   1.000
_cell.length_b   1.000
_cell.length_c   1.000
_cell.angle_alpha   90.00
_cell.angle_beta   90.00
_cell.angle_gamma   90.00
#
_symmetry.space_group_name_H-M   'P 1'
#
loop_
_entity.id
_entity.type
_entity.pdbx_description
1 polymer ?
#
loop_
_entity_poly.entity_id
_entity_poly.type
_entity_poly.pdbx_seq_one_letter_code
_entity_poly.pdbx_strand_id
1 'polypeptide(L)'
;MLKALLSEGESIWEITEKILNSFEYTSRFTKTKTLYQFLFLATFINCGRFSDIKNVDPKSFKLVQNKYLGVIIQCLVTETKTSVSRHIYFFSARGRIDPLVYLDEFLRNSEPVLKRVNRTGNSSSNKQEYQLLKDNLVRSYNKALKKNAPYSIFAIKNGPKSHIGRHLMTSFLSMKGLTELTNVVGNWSDKRASAVARTTYTHQITAIPDHYFALVSRYYAYDPISKEMIALKDETNPIEEWQHIEQLKGSAEGSIRYPAWNGIISQEVLDYLSSYINRRI
;
A
#
# COMPACT_ATOMS: atom_id res chain seq x y z
N MET A 1 1.18 -2.57 25.31
CA MET A 1 0.78 -3.57 24.31
C MET A 1 1.47 -3.39 22.97
N LEU A 2 1.37 -2.24 22.25
CA LEU A 2 2.16 -2.06 21.02
C LEU A 2 3.68 -2.05 21.28
N LYS A 3 4.14 -1.29 22.28
CA LYS A 3 5.56 -1.32 22.68
C LYS A 3 6.04 -2.74 23.02
N ALA A 4 5.21 -3.52 23.71
CA ALA A 4 5.52 -4.92 24.06
C ALA A 4 5.68 -5.78 22.81
N LEU A 5 4.68 -5.74 21.90
CA LEU A 5 4.75 -6.38 20.58
C LEU A 5 6.04 -6.05 19.82
N LEU A 6 6.48 -4.79 19.87
CA LEU A 6 7.69 -4.32 19.17
C LEU A 6 9.00 -4.66 19.88
N SER A 7 8.97 -5.06 21.15
CA SER A 7 10.16 -5.31 21.97
C SER A 7 10.40 -6.80 22.25
N GLU A 8 9.52 -7.68 21.80
CA GLU A 8 9.52 -9.13 22.10
C GLU A 8 10.34 -9.96 21.09
N GLY A 9 11.38 -9.36 20.49
CA GLY A 9 12.34 -10.05 19.62
C GLY A 9 11.94 -10.19 18.15
N GLU A 10 10.66 -10.03 17.82
CA GLU A 10 10.19 -10.02 16.43
C GLU A 10 10.42 -8.66 15.76
N SER A 11 10.97 -8.69 14.55
CA SER A 11 11.06 -7.53 13.67
C SER A 11 9.68 -7.13 13.14
N ILE A 12 9.55 -5.88 12.66
CA ILE A 12 8.31 -5.39 12.03
C ILE A 12 7.88 -6.29 10.84
N TRP A 13 8.83 -6.85 10.10
CA TRP A 13 8.52 -7.71 8.95
C TRP A 13 7.98 -9.06 9.38
N GLU A 14 8.50 -9.65 10.46
CA GLU A 14 7.96 -10.90 11.05
C GLU A 14 6.56 -10.66 11.63
N ILE A 15 6.35 -9.53 12.31
CA ILE A 15 5.03 -9.13 12.81
C ILE A 15 4.03 -8.98 11.67
N THR A 16 4.45 -8.32 10.58
CA THR A 16 3.66 -8.15 9.37
C THR A 16 3.30 -9.51 8.76
N GLU A 17 4.26 -10.43 8.64
CA GLU A 17 4.01 -11.77 8.11
C GLU A 17 3.02 -12.55 8.95
N LYS A 18 3.18 -12.58 10.28
CA LYS A 18 2.26 -13.29 11.18
C LYS A 18 0.84 -12.71 11.11
N ILE A 19 0.68 -11.40 10.96
CA ILE A 19 -0.65 -10.81 10.77
C ILE A 19 -1.24 -11.22 9.42
N LEU A 20 -0.47 -11.19 8.33
CA LEU A 20 -0.91 -11.66 7.02
C LEU A 20 -1.37 -13.11 7.03
N ASN A 21 -0.55 -13.99 7.64
CA ASN A 21 -0.82 -15.42 7.75
C ASN A 21 -2.01 -15.71 8.66
N SER A 22 -2.32 -14.83 9.63
CA SER A 22 -3.50 -15.00 10.49
C SER A 22 -4.82 -15.05 9.71
N PHE A 23 -4.86 -14.55 8.48
CA PHE A 23 -6.03 -14.59 7.61
C PHE A 23 -6.05 -15.79 6.65
N GLU A 24 -4.91 -16.47 6.45
CA GLU A 24 -4.73 -17.47 5.38
C GLU A 24 -5.72 -18.63 5.52
N TYR A 25 -5.79 -19.22 6.72
CA TYR A 25 -6.61 -20.40 6.99
C TYR A 25 -7.90 -20.09 7.75
N THR A 26 -8.06 -18.87 8.26
CA THR A 26 -9.20 -18.48 9.11
C THR A 26 -10.31 -17.77 8.33
N SER A 27 -10.01 -17.32 7.11
CA SER A 27 -10.97 -16.67 6.23
C SER A 27 -11.89 -17.72 5.60
N ARG A 28 -13.20 -17.46 5.64
CA ARG A 28 -14.19 -18.39 5.08
C ARG A 28 -14.16 -18.46 3.55
N PHE A 29 -13.85 -17.34 2.89
CA PHE A 29 -13.86 -17.23 1.44
C PHE A 29 -12.54 -16.66 0.94
N THR A 30 -12.07 -17.10 -0.22
CA THR A 30 -10.89 -16.55 -0.91
C THR A 30 -10.98 -15.04 -1.06
N LYS A 31 -12.12 -14.51 -1.53
CA LYS A 31 -12.36 -13.05 -1.63
C LYS A 31 -12.14 -12.33 -0.30
N THR A 32 -12.60 -12.88 0.82
CA THR A 32 -12.36 -12.25 2.15
C THR A 32 -10.91 -12.35 2.59
N LYS A 33 -10.25 -13.49 2.35
CA LYS A 33 -8.82 -13.69 2.64
C LYS A 33 -7.98 -12.63 1.94
N THR A 34 -8.14 -12.57 0.63
CA THR A 34 -7.48 -11.64 -0.26
C THR A 34 -7.72 -10.19 0.15
N LEU A 35 -8.98 -9.80 0.41
CA LEU A 35 -9.31 -8.43 0.83
C LEU A 35 -8.64 -8.05 2.16
N TYR A 36 -8.53 -8.98 3.11
CA TYR A 36 -7.92 -8.70 4.41
C TYR A 36 -6.40 -8.58 4.31
N GLN A 37 -5.76 -9.50 3.58
CA GLN A 37 -4.32 -9.48 3.35
C GLN A 37 -3.90 -8.24 2.57
N PHE A 38 -4.58 -7.98 1.44
CA PHE A 38 -4.36 -6.78 0.62
C PHE A 38 -4.52 -5.50 1.44
N LEU A 39 -5.64 -5.35 2.17
CA LEU A 39 -5.89 -4.14 2.96
C LEU A 39 -4.82 -3.95 4.04
N PHE A 40 -4.46 -5.01 4.77
CA PHE A 40 -3.45 -4.91 5.80
C PHE A 40 -2.11 -4.47 5.22
N LEU A 41 -1.62 -5.17 4.19
CA LEU A 41 -0.34 -4.84 3.56
C LEU A 41 -0.35 -3.45 2.93
N ALA A 42 -1.43 -3.08 2.22
CA ALA A 42 -1.57 -1.76 1.61
C ALA A 42 -1.53 -0.62 2.65
N THR A 43 -2.17 -0.81 3.82
CA THR A 43 -2.09 0.19 4.91
C THR A 43 -0.69 0.27 5.53
N PHE A 44 0.02 -0.86 5.63
CA PHE A 44 1.39 -0.90 6.12
C PHE A 44 2.35 -0.20 5.15
N ILE A 45 2.45 -0.65 3.90
CA ILE A 45 3.43 -0.13 2.92
C ILE A 45 3.22 1.35 2.57
N ASN A 46 2.06 1.93 2.88
CA ASN A 46 1.77 3.34 2.63
C ASN A 46 1.65 4.19 3.90
N CYS A 47 1.83 3.62 5.11
CA CYS A 47 1.48 4.29 6.37
C CYS A 47 0.06 4.91 6.33
N GLY A 48 -0.86 4.23 5.64
CA GLY A 48 -2.18 4.72 5.29
C GLY A 48 -3.24 4.24 6.28
N ARG A 49 -4.37 4.94 6.31
CA ARG A 49 -5.60 4.47 6.98
C ARG A 49 -6.42 3.61 6.03
N PHE A 50 -7.39 2.89 6.57
CA PHE A 50 -8.41 2.20 5.75
C PHE A 50 -9.03 3.13 4.69
N SER A 51 -9.41 4.35 5.07
CA SER A 51 -10.01 5.32 4.13
C SER A 51 -9.06 5.69 2.99
N ASP A 52 -7.75 5.76 3.28
CA ASP A 52 -6.75 6.16 2.29
C ASP A 52 -6.61 5.08 1.20
N ILE A 53 -6.78 3.79 1.55
CA ILE A 53 -6.81 2.68 0.58
C ILE A 53 -8.18 2.56 -0.10
N LYS A 54 -9.25 2.65 0.69
CA LYS A 54 -10.62 2.45 0.21
C LYS A 54 -11.04 3.50 -0.83
N ASN A 55 -10.70 4.77 -0.61
CA ASN A 55 -11.09 5.90 -1.47
C ASN A 55 -10.17 6.12 -2.68
N VAL A 56 -9.17 5.26 -2.92
CA VAL A 56 -8.34 5.32 -4.12
C VAL A 56 -9.23 5.35 -5.36
N ASP A 57 -8.91 6.24 -6.31
CA ASP A 57 -9.48 6.22 -7.65
C ASP A 57 -8.80 5.14 -8.48
N PRO A 58 -9.47 4.03 -8.84
CA PRO A 58 -8.85 2.98 -9.63
C PRO A 58 -8.42 3.44 -11.04
N LYS A 59 -8.99 4.53 -11.58
CA LYS A 59 -8.56 5.09 -12.87
C LYS A 59 -7.22 5.85 -12.78
N SER A 60 -6.73 6.12 -11.58
CA SER A 60 -5.49 6.88 -11.35
C SER A 60 -4.22 6.02 -11.28
N PHE A 61 -4.35 4.69 -11.44
CA PHE A 61 -3.22 3.78 -11.46
C PHE A 61 -2.29 4.07 -12.64
N LYS A 62 -1.00 4.23 -12.36
CA LYS A 62 0.08 4.44 -13.34
C LYS A 62 1.39 3.83 -12.87
N LEU A 63 2.29 3.57 -13.80
CA LEU A 63 3.69 3.24 -13.50
C LEU A 63 4.48 4.53 -13.28
N VAL A 64 5.32 4.54 -12.25
CA VAL A 64 6.20 5.66 -11.93
C VAL A 64 7.60 5.13 -11.71
N GLN A 65 8.58 5.79 -12.32
CA GLN A 65 9.99 5.46 -12.16
C GLN A 65 10.42 5.62 -10.70
N ASN A 66 11.24 4.70 -10.23
CA ASN A 66 11.92 4.76 -8.94
C ASN A 66 13.36 4.31 -9.14
N LYS A 67 14.31 5.17 -8.78
CA LYS A 67 15.74 4.92 -9.09
C LYS A 67 16.34 3.66 -8.47
N TYR A 68 15.67 3.05 -7.49
CA TYR A 68 16.12 1.84 -6.82
C TYR A 68 15.42 0.57 -7.29
N LEU A 69 14.22 0.70 -7.87
CA LEU A 69 13.33 -0.44 -8.18
C LEU A 69 12.93 -0.51 -9.67
N GLY A 70 13.40 0.42 -10.51
CA GLY A 70 12.94 0.56 -11.88
C GLY A 70 11.60 1.30 -11.87
N VAL A 71 10.51 0.59 -11.65
CA VAL A 71 9.17 1.17 -11.56
C VAL A 71 8.40 0.70 -10.33
N ILE A 72 7.47 1.56 -9.89
CA ILE A 72 6.47 1.25 -8.87
C ILE A 72 5.09 1.67 -9.37
N ILE A 73 4.06 0.95 -8.95
CA ILE A 73 2.67 1.30 -9.25
C ILE A 73 2.24 2.41 -8.30
N GLN A 74 1.68 3.49 -8.82
CA GLN A 74 1.13 4.62 -8.07
C GLN A 74 -0.35 4.80 -8.41
N CYS A 75 -1.17 5.10 -7.40
CA CYS A 75 -2.53 5.60 -7.55
C CYS A 75 -2.80 6.76 -6.58
N LEU A 76 -3.93 7.44 -6.74
CA LEU A 76 -4.29 8.67 -6.03
C LEU A 76 -5.52 8.46 -5.16
N VAL A 77 -5.49 9.05 -3.96
CA VAL A 77 -6.66 9.27 -3.12
C VAL A 77 -6.83 10.76 -2.84
N THR A 78 -8.00 11.29 -3.24
CA THR A 78 -8.38 12.70 -3.02
C THR A 78 -9.22 12.86 -1.76
N GLU A 79 -10.15 11.92 -1.50
CA GLU A 79 -11.02 11.96 -0.34
C GLU A 79 -10.33 11.35 0.90
N THR A 80 -9.36 12.09 1.45
CA THR A 80 -8.65 11.72 2.69
C THR A 80 -9.30 12.36 3.93
N LYS A 81 -8.93 11.89 5.13
CA LYS A 81 -9.43 12.44 6.40
C LYS A 81 -9.18 13.95 6.54
N THR A 82 -8.04 14.43 6.04
CA THR A 82 -7.62 15.83 6.15
C THR A 82 -7.89 16.64 4.89
N SER A 83 -8.56 16.04 3.89
CA SER A 83 -8.76 16.61 2.55
C SER A 83 -7.46 17.00 1.82
N VAL A 84 -6.30 16.50 2.30
CA VAL A 84 -5.02 16.61 1.61
C VAL A 84 -4.84 15.33 0.81
N SER A 85 -4.89 15.43 -0.52
CA SER A 85 -4.69 14.29 -1.41
C SER A 85 -3.34 13.64 -1.18
N ARG A 86 -3.24 12.34 -1.42
CA ARG A 86 -1.98 11.61 -1.35
C ARG A 86 -1.94 10.48 -2.35
N HIS A 87 -0.72 10.03 -2.65
CA HIS A 87 -0.50 8.83 -3.43
C HIS A 87 -0.49 7.58 -2.54
N ILE A 88 -0.89 6.46 -3.15
CA ILE A 88 -0.81 5.10 -2.64
C ILE A 88 0.01 4.29 -3.64
N TYR A 89 0.89 3.43 -3.15
CA TYR A 89 1.89 2.74 -3.95
C TYR A 89 1.88 1.23 -3.72
N PHE A 90 2.27 0.50 -4.77
CA PHE A 90 2.54 -0.93 -4.77
C PHE A 90 3.82 -1.19 -5.56
N PHE A 91 4.67 -2.09 -5.07
CA PHE A 91 6.02 -2.28 -5.60
C PHE A 91 6.52 -3.68 -5.26
N SER A 92 7.44 -4.20 -6.08
CA SER A 92 8.11 -5.48 -5.80
C SER A 92 8.84 -5.39 -4.47
N ALA A 93 8.74 -6.43 -3.66
CA ALA A 93 9.55 -6.56 -2.46
C ALA A 93 10.25 -7.92 -2.41
N ARG A 94 11.50 -7.90 -1.93
CA ARG A 94 12.31 -9.08 -1.67
C ARG A 94 11.77 -9.86 -0.49
N GLY A 95 11.74 -11.19 -0.64
CA GLY A 95 11.41 -12.13 0.41
C GLY A 95 9.98 -12.65 0.32
N ARG A 96 9.44 -13.12 1.45
CA ARG A 96 8.18 -13.88 1.51
C ARG A 96 6.91 -13.05 1.33
N ILE A 97 7.01 -11.73 1.53
CA ILE A 97 5.89 -10.79 1.42
C ILE A 97 6.18 -9.87 0.26
N ASP A 98 5.47 -10.07 -0.84
CA ASP A 98 5.57 -9.22 -2.04
C ASP A 98 4.25 -8.47 -2.28
N PRO A 99 4.22 -7.12 -2.12
CA PRO A 99 3.03 -6.32 -2.37
C PRO A 99 2.40 -6.52 -3.75
N LEU A 100 3.19 -6.83 -4.79
CA LEU A 100 2.64 -7.07 -6.13
C LEU A 100 1.82 -8.37 -6.19
N VAL A 101 2.23 -9.41 -5.47
CA VAL A 101 1.48 -10.68 -5.37
C VAL A 101 0.13 -10.45 -4.66
N TYR A 102 0.11 -9.69 -3.58
CA TYR A 102 -1.15 -9.38 -2.88
C TYR A 102 -2.05 -8.42 -3.67
N LEU A 103 -1.48 -7.56 -4.53
CA LEU A 103 -2.24 -6.76 -5.48
C LEU A 103 -2.85 -7.64 -6.59
N ASP A 104 -2.09 -8.59 -7.16
CA ASP A 104 -2.59 -9.56 -8.14
C ASP A 104 -3.77 -10.35 -7.60
N GLU A 105 -3.62 -10.95 -6.42
CA GLU A 105 -4.70 -11.68 -5.75
C GLU A 105 -5.93 -10.79 -5.56
N PHE A 106 -5.74 -9.55 -5.11
CA PHE A 106 -6.82 -8.59 -4.93
C PHE A 106 -7.58 -8.32 -6.22
N LEU A 107 -6.87 -8.01 -7.30
CA LEU A 107 -7.49 -7.68 -8.58
C LEU A 107 -8.21 -8.88 -9.19
N ARG A 108 -7.69 -10.11 -9.03
CA ARG A 108 -8.36 -11.32 -9.53
C ARG A 108 -9.62 -11.71 -8.76
N ASN A 109 -9.74 -11.32 -7.50
CA ASN A 109 -10.85 -11.74 -6.63
C ASN A 109 -11.84 -10.61 -6.29
N SER A 110 -11.56 -9.38 -6.70
CA SER A 110 -12.38 -8.20 -6.43
C SER A 110 -12.70 -7.44 -7.71
N GLU A 111 -13.69 -6.56 -7.63
CA GLU A 111 -14.21 -5.79 -8.75
C GLU A 111 -14.28 -4.30 -8.36
N PRO A 112 -14.25 -3.38 -9.33
CA PRO A 112 -14.45 -1.95 -9.08
C PRO A 112 -15.72 -1.69 -8.26
N VAL A 113 -15.61 -0.85 -7.23
CA VAL A 113 -16.75 -0.49 -6.38
C VAL A 113 -17.22 0.89 -6.79
N LEU A 114 -18.52 1.08 -7.06
CA LEU A 114 -19.04 2.43 -7.33
C LEU A 114 -18.74 3.38 -6.16
N LYS A 115 -18.30 4.60 -6.48
CA LYS A 115 -17.93 5.60 -5.49
C LYS A 115 -19.16 5.99 -4.67
N ARG A 116 -19.12 5.77 -3.36
CA ARG A 116 -20.20 6.20 -2.48
C ARG A 116 -20.20 7.73 -2.36
N VAL A 117 -21.38 8.33 -2.48
CA VAL A 117 -21.61 9.76 -2.21
C VAL A 117 -21.44 10.01 -0.71
N ASN A 118 -20.48 10.86 -0.35
CA ASN A 118 -20.10 11.13 1.04
C ASN A 118 -20.28 12.60 1.45
N ARG A 119 -20.92 13.43 0.62
CA ARG A 119 -21.23 14.85 0.88
C ARG A 119 -22.61 15.18 0.30
N THR A 120 -23.32 16.12 0.92
CA THR A 120 -24.65 16.58 0.50
C THR A 120 -24.64 17.55 -0.68
N GLY A 121 -23.45 17.98 -1.13
CA GLY A 121 -23.30 18.85 -2.30
C GLY A 121 -23.71 18.15 -3.60
N ASN A 122 -24.16 18.93 -4.58
CA ASN A 122 -24.59 18.41 -5.87
C ASN A 122 -23.45 17.60 -6.53
N SER A 123 -23.71 16.32 -6.79
CA SER A 123 -22.70 15.32 -7.18
C SER A 123 -22.13 15.52 -8.58
N SER A 124 -22.66 16.47 -9.36
CA SER A 124 -22.21 16.80 -10.72
C SER A 124 -20.76 17.31 -10.81
N SER A 125 -20.12 17.61 -9.67
CA SER A 125 -18.74 18.14 -9.61
C SER A 125 -17.65 17.11 -9.30
N ASN A 126 -17.98 15.95 -8.69
CA ASN A 126 -16.99 14.91 -8.36
C ASN A 126 -17.01 13.78 -9.40
N LYS A 127 -16.08 13.84 -10.34
CA LYS A 127 -15.95 12.95 -11.51
C LYS A 127 -15.49 11.51 -11.20
N GLN A 128 -15.22 11.18 -9.93
CA GLN A 128 -14.75 9.84 -9.56
C GLN A 128 -15.92 8.86 -9.48
N GLU A 129 -16.00 7.97 -10.46
CA GLU A 129 -17.07 6.96 -10.60
C GLU A 129 -16.90 5.76 -9.66
N TYR A 130 -15.64 5.39 -9.35
CA TYR A 130 -15.31 4.18 -8.61
C TYR A 130 -14.40 4.47 -7.41
N GLN A 131 -14.37 3.54 -6.46
CA GLN A 131 -13.46 3.47 -5.33
C GLN A 131 -12.90 2.04 -5.24
N LEU A 132 -11.73 1.88 -4.63
CA LEU A 132 -11.02 0.60 -4.65
C LEU A 132 -11.65 -0.48 -3.76
N LEU A 133 -12.21 -0.11 -2.60
CA LEU A 133 -12.76 -1.07 -1.63
C LEU A 133 -14.17 -0.68 -1.16
N LYS A 134 -14.95 -1.66 -0.70
CA LYS A 134 -16.27 -1.43 -0.09
C LYS A 134 -16.14 -0.76 1.28
N ASP A 135 -17.00 0.21 1.59
CA ASP A 135 -16.99 0.91 2.90
C ASP A 135 -17.13 -0.04 4.09
N ASN A 136 -18.00 -1.05 3.98
CA ASN A 136 -18.26 -1.99 5.07
C ASN A 136 -17.15 -3.04 5.27
N LEU A 137 -16.15 -3.09 4.39
CA LEU A 137 -15.01 -4.02 4.51
C LEU A 137 -14.31 -3.86 5.86
N VAL A 138 -14.18 -2.63 6.38
CA VAL A 138 -13.50 -2.37 7.65
C VAL A 138 -14.16 -3.09 8.83
N ARG A 139 -15.49 -3.29 8.79
CA ARG A 139 -16.21 -3.97 9.87
C ARG A 139 -15.89 -5.45 9.89
N SER A 140 -15.90 -6.11 8.73
CA SER A 140 -15.57 -7.54 8.64
C SER A 140 -14.07 -7.78 8.86
N TYR A 141 -13.21 -6.92 8.33
CA TYR A 141 -11.76 -6.94 8.58
C TYR A 141 -11.45 -6.81 10.08
N ASN A 142 -12.00 -5.80 10.76
CA ASN A 142 -11.76 -5.60 12.20
C ASN A 142 -12.28 -6.78 13.03
N LYS A 143 -13.41 -7.39 12.62
CA LYS A 143 -13.95 -8.59 13.28
C LYS A 143 -13.03 -9.79 13.09
N ALA A 144 -12.50 -10.00 11.88
CA ALA A 144 -11.54 -11.07 11.59
C ALA A 144 -10.25 -10.90 12.40
N LEU A 145 -9.65 -9.70 12.36
CA LEU A 145 -8.43 -9.39 13.10
C LEU A 145 -8.62 -9.54 14.63
N LYS A 146 -9.78 -9.16 15.14
CA LYS A 146 -10.12 -9.37 16.56
C LYS A 146 -10.31 -10.84 16.91
N LYS A 147 -10.90 -11.65 16.03
CA LYS A 147 -11.14 -13.08 16.28
C LYS A 147 -9.85 -13.90 16.19
N ASN A 148 -9.05 -13.64 15.17
CA ASN A 148 -7.81 -14.36 14.92
C ASN A 148 -6.73 -13.92 15.91
N ALA A 149 -6.77 -12.65 16.35
CA ALA A 149 -5.94 -12.03 17.37
C ALA A 149 -4.50 -12.58 17.43
N PRO A 150 -3.71 -12.48 16.34
CA PRO A 150 -2.36 -13.04 16.29
C PRO A 150 -1.44 -12.45 17.38
N TYR A 151 -1.81 -11.30 17.95
CA TYR A 151 -1.17 -10.67 19.08
C TYR A 151 -2.21 -10.14 20.06
N SER A 152 -1.83 -10.09 21.34
CA SER A 152 -2.65 -9.64 22.46
C SER A 152 -3.24 -8.23 22.30
N ILE A 153 -2.56 -7.34 21.55
CA ILE A 153 -3.06 -5.99 21.24
C ILE A 153 -4.43 -6.00 20.53
N PHE A 154 -4.74 -7.05 19.77
CA PHE A 154 -5.99 -7.14 19.02
C PHE A 154 -7.19 -7.57 19.88
N ALA A 155 -6.95 -8.22 21.02
CA ALA A 155 -8.00 -8.58 21.97
C ALA A 155 -8.60 -7.35 22.68
N ILE A 156 -7.83 -6.26 22.79
CA ILE A 156 -8.23 -5.03 23.48
C ILE A 156 -9.46 -4.41 22.78
N LYS A 157 -10.52 -4.20 23.56
CA LYS A 157 -11.72 -3.46 23.13
C LYS A 157 -11.30 -2.03 22.75
N ASN A 158 -11.73 -1.57 21.58
CA ASN A 158 -11.34 -0.27 20.99
C ASN A 158 -9.83 -0.08 20.73
N GLY A 159 -9.00 -1.12 20.94
CA GLY A 159 -7.60 -1.09 20.51
C GLY A 159 -7.47 -1.08 18.98
N PRO A 160 -6.29 -0.72 18.43
CA PRO A 160 -6.09 -0.55 17.00
C PRO A 160 -6.46 -1.84 16.24
N LYS A 161 -7.24 -1.69 15.17
CA LYS A 161 -7.60 -2.76 14.23
C LYS A 161 -7.07 -2.42 12.84
N SER A 162 -7.89 -1.93 11.91
CA SER A 162 -7.42 -1.43 10.60
C SER A 162 -6.39 -0.31 10.64
N HIS A 163 -6.15 0.30 11.79
CA HIS A 163 -5.07 1.28 11.98
C HIS A 163 -3.71 0.64 12.27
N ILE A 164 -3.64 -0.68 12.47
CA ILE A 164 -2.39 -1.33 12.89
C ILE A 164 -1.28 -1.22 11.84
N GLY A 165 -1.58 -1.35 10.54
CA GLY A 165 -0.59 -1.18 9.48
C GLY A 165 0.10 0.19 9.54
N ARG A 166 -0.68 1.25 9.80
CA ARG A 166 -0.16 2.60 10.01
C ARG A 166 0.77 2.70 11.22
N HIS A 167 0.40 2.08 12.35
CA HIS A 167 1.24 2.05 13.55
C HIS A 167 2.54 1.27 13.33
N LEU A 168 2.48 0.14 12.63
CA LEU A 168 3.65 -0.68 12.32
C LEU A 168 4.64 0.06 11.42
N MET A 169 4.18 0.72 10.34
CA MET A 169 5.06 1.50 9.47
C MET A 169 5.64 2.74 10.16
N THR A 170 4.82 3.44 10.97
CA THR A 170 5.31 4.54 11.81
C THR A 170 6.43 4.06 12.74
N SER A 171 6.25 2.89 13.35
CA SER A 171 7.25 2.30 14.25
C SER A 171 8.49 1.85 13.47
N PHE A 172 8.32 1.25 12.29
CA PHE A 172 9.42 0.84 11.42
C PHE A 172 10.34 2.00 11.05
N LEU A 173 9.77 3.10 10.56
CA LEU A 173 10.55 4.29 10.21
C LEU A 173 11.23 4.88 11.45
N SER A 174 10.53 4.94 12.58
CA SER A 174 11.12 5.42 13.83
C SER A 174 12.28 4.54 14.33
N MET A 175 12.13 3.22 14.28
CA MET A 175 13.16 2.26 14.71
C MET A 175 14.37 2.26 13.77
N LYS A 176 14.18 2.65 12.51
CA LYS A 176 15.26 2.85 11.53
C LYS A 176 15.88 4.25 11.58
N GLY A 177 15.43 5.12 12.49
CA GLY A 177 15.95 6.48 12.64
C GLY A 177 15.52 7.44 11.52
N LEU A 178 14.42 7.15 10.81
CA LEU A 178 13.92 7.87 9.64
C LEU A 178 12.59 8.59 9.93
N THR A 179 12.50 9.26 11.08
CA THR A 179 11.24 9.90 11.52
C THR A 179 10.83 11.08 10.62
N GLU A 180 11.78 11.69 9.93
CA GLU A 180 11.59 12.73 8.93
C GLU A 180 10.70 12.27 7.77
N LEU A 181 10.80 11.00 7.36
CA LEU A 181 9.94 10.41 6.33
C LEU A 181 8.51 10.18 6.83
N THR A 182 8.33 10.03 8.14
CA THR A 182 7.05 9.60 8.70
C THR A 182 5.94 10.64 8.45
N ASN A 183 6.27 11.94 8.45
CA ASN A 183 5.31 13.00 8.09
C ASN A 183 4.83 12.88 6.65
N VAL A 184 5.76 12.71 5.71
CA VAL A 184 5.46 12.63 4.28
C VAL A 184 4.70 11.35 3.96
N VAL A 185 5.22 10.19 4.40
CA VAL A 185 4.61 8.88 4.17
C VAL A 185 3.27 8.76 4.92
N GLY A 186 3.15 9.33 6.11
CA GLY A 186 1.91 9.32 6.91
C GLY A 186 0.84 10.29 6.43
N ASN A 187 1.16 11.16 5.46
CA ASN A 187 0.36 12.33 5.04
C ASN A 187 -0.12 13.14 6.24
N TRP A 188 0.80 13.47 7.15
CA TRP A 188 0.53 14.38 8.25
C TRP A 188 0.67 15.82 7.80
N SER A 189 -0.22 16.68 8.31
CA SER A 189 -0.17 18.10 8.00
C SER A 189 1.15 18.70 8.52
N ASP A 190 1.96 19.25 7.62
CA ASP A 190 3.22 19.89 8.01
C ASP A 190 2.91 21.19 8.75
N LYS A 191 3.37 21.29 10.00
CA LYS A 191 3.20 22.49 10.83
C LYS A 191 4.37 23.47 10.73
N ARG A 192 5.43 23.12 10.00
CA ARG A 192 6.61 23.97 9.77
C ARG A 192 6.33 25.05 8.72
N ALA A 193 5.37 24.82 7.84
CA ALA A 193 4.91 25.79 6.85
C ALA A 193 3.73 26.63 7.39
N SER A 194 3.75 27.94 7.09
CA SER A 194 2.67 28.87 7.44
C SER A 194 1.31 28.34 7.00
N ALA A 195 0.26 28.65 7.78
CA ALA A 195 -1.11 28.27 7.44
C ALA A 195 -1.51 28.78 6.05
N VAL A 196 -1.20 30.05 5.74
CA VAL A 196 -1.54 30.65 4.44
C VAL A 196 -0.77 29.94 3.30
N ALA A 197 0.53 29.68 3.49
CA ALA A 197 1.35 28.94 2.52
C ALA A 197 0.74 27.58 2.15
N ARG A 198 0.24 26.84 3.14
CA ARG A 198 -0.40 25.54 2.93
C ARG A 198 -1.77 25.63 2.29
N THR A 199 -2.56 26.65 2.64
CA THR A 199 -3.94 26.78 2.15
C THR A 199 -4.02 27.35 0.73
N THR A 200 -3.17 28.32 0.38
CA THR A 200 -3.34 29.10 -0.86
C THR A 200 -2.16 29.03 -1.82
N TYR A 201 -0.96 28.64 -1.40
CA TYR A 201 0.25 28.72 -2.24
C TYR A 201 0.85 27.35 -2.60
N THR A 202 0.46 26.29 -1.89
CA THR A 202 0.93 24.93 -2.16
C THR A 202 -0.08 24.20 -3.04
N HIS A 203 0.25 24.02 -4.32
CA HIS A 203 -0.63 23.39 -5.31
C HIS A 203 -0.19 21.99 -5.74
N GLN A 204 0.87 21.45 -5.12
CA GLN A 204 1.45 20.16 -5.46
C GLN A 204 1.46 19.23 -4.25
N ILE A 205 1.12 17.96 -4.48
CA ILE A 205 1.22 16.90 -3.47
C ILE A 205 2.71 16.63 -3.21
N THR A 206 3.12 16.63 -1.93
CA THR A 206 4.48 16.25 -1.55
C THR A 206 4.78 14.81 -1.98
N ALA A 207 5.82 14.62 -2.79
CA ALA A 207 6.25 13.30 -3.24
C ALA A 207 6.90 12.50 -2.10
N ILE A 208 6.65 11.19 -2.05
CA ILE A 208 7.40 10.28 -1.18
C ILE A 208 8.80 10.10 -1.80
N PRO A 209 9.89 10.33 -1.04
CA PRO A 209 11.25 10.16 -1.55
C PRO A 209 11.54 8.72 -2.00
N ASP A 210 12.25 8.55 -3.11
CA ASP A 210 12.53 7.23 -3.72
C ASP A 210 13.13 6.19 -2.76
N HIS A 211 13.99 6.63 -1.85
CA HIS A 211 14.70 5.74 -0.91
C HIS A 211 13.77 5.12 0.16
N TYR A 212 12.58 5.69 0.36
CA TYR A 212 11.54 5.05 1.17
C TYR A 212 11.17 3.67 0.58
N PHE A 213 10.93 3.63 -0.73
CA PHE A 213 10.56 2.40 -1.42
C PHE A 213 11.73 1.42 -1.48
N ALA A 214 12.96 1.91 -1.65
CA ALA A 214 14.16 1.10 -1.56
C ALA A 214 14.27 0.35 -0.22
N LEU A 215 14.01 1.04 0.89
CA LEU A 215 14.03 0.45 2.22
C LEU A 215 12.88 -0.56 2.45
N VAL A 216 11.64 -0.15 2.12
CA VAL A 216 10.45 -0.97 2.38
C VAL A 216 10.34 -2.15 1.42
N SER A 217 10.94 -2.08 0.23
CA SER A 217 11.03 -3.23 -0.70
C SER A 217 12.00 -4.31 -0.22
N ARG A 218 12.84 -4.04 0.79
CA ARG A 218 13.81 -5.00 1.34
C ARG A 218 14.90 -5.46 0.35
N TYR A 219 15.00 -4.85 -0.83
CA TYR A 219 16.18 -5.02 -1.70
C TYR A 219 17.37 -4.19 -1.18
N TYR A 220 17.11 -3.17 -0.36
CA TYR A 220 18.13 -2.30 0.22
C TYR A 220 17.99 -2.22 1.74
N ALA A 221 19.10 -1.94 2.40
CA ALA A 221 19.16 -1.53 3.80
C ALA A 221 19.59 -0.07 3.91
N TYR A 222 19.13 0.62 4.95
CA TYR A 222 19.61 1.96 5.28
C TYR A 222 20.78 1.86 6.26
N ASP A 223 21.90 2.50 5.93
CA ASP A 223 23.03 2.68 6.86
C ASP A 223 22.94 4.08 7.51
N PRO A 224 22.70 4.17 8.84
CA PRO A 224 22.63 5.45 9.54
C PRO A 224 23.92 6.26 9.54
N ILE A 225 25.09 5.63 9.33
CA ILE A 225 26.40 6.30 9.37
C ILE A 225 26.66 7.03 8.05
N SER A 226 26.64 6.29 6.93
CA SER A 226 26.79 6.89 5.59
C SER A 226 25.56 7.67 5.14
N LYS A 227 24.39 7.41 5.73
CA LYS A 227 23.07 7.90 5.30
C LYS A 227 22.70 7.44 3.89
N GLU A 228 23.19 6.28 3.47
CA GLU A 228 22.98 5.72 2.15
C GLU A 228 22.08 4.48 2.17
N MET A 229 21.51 4.18 0.99
CA MET A 229 20.81 2.92 0.74
C MET A 229 21.81 1.91 0.19
N ILE A 230 22.10 0.88 0.98
CA ILE A 230 23.02 -0.20 0.61
C ILE A 230 22.22 -1.34 0.01
N ALA A 231 22.48 -1.67 -1.26
CA ALA A 231 21.86 -2.82 -1.90
C ALA A 231 22.24 -4.10 -1.15
N LEU A 232 21.24 -4.92 -0.81
CA LEU A 232 21.49 -6.23 -0.23
C LEU A 232 21.89 -7.18 -1.35
N LYS A 233 23.00 -7.92 -1.15
CA LYS A 233 23.42 -8.95 -2.11
C LYS A 233 22.30 -9.99 -2.25
N ASP A 234 21.72 -10.03 -3.42
CA ASP A 234 20.64 -10.93 -3.82
C ASP A 234 20.80 -11.26 -5.30
N GLU A 235 20.30 -12.42 -5.73
CA GLU A 235 20.40 -12.83 -7.13
C GLU A 235 19.46 -12.02 -8.03
N THR A 236 18.37 -11.48 -7.47
CA THR A 236 17.39 -10.69 -8.22
C THR A 236 17.61 -9.20 -8.03
N ASN A 237 18.00 -8.52 -9.11
CA ASN A 237 18.03 -7.05 -9.17
C ASN A 237 16.67 -6.53 -9.66
N PRO A 238 15.96 -5.67 -8.88
CA PRO A 238 14.63 -5.19 -9.26
C PRO A 238 14.63 -4.31 -10.53
N ILE A 239 15.72 -3.58 -10.80
CA ILE A 239 15.83 -2.72 -11.99
C ILE A 239 16.01 -3.58 -13.24
N GLU A 240 16.89 -4.57 -13.19
CA GLU A 240 17.15 -5.48 -14.31
C GLU A 240 15.92 -6.35 -14.61
N GLU A 241 15.20 -6.79 -13.57
CA GLU A 241 13.93 -7.51 -13.78
C GLU A 241 12.88 -6.63 -14.46
N TRP A 242 12.75 -5.37 -14.06
CA TRP A 242 11.86 -4.44 -14.77
C TRP A 242 12.27 -4.26 -16.23
N GLN A 243 13.55 -4.11 -16.54
CA GLN A 243 14.02 -3.98 -17.92
C GLN A 243 13.65 -5.21 -18.77
N HIS A 244 13.76 -6.42 -18.20
CA HIS A 244 13.31 -7.63 -18.88
C HIS A 244 11.79 -7.63 -19.11
N ILE A 245 11.00 -7.18 -18.13
CA ILE A 245 9.53 -7.07 -18.28
C ILE A 245 9.17 -6.02 -19.33
N GLU A 246 9.85 -4.88 -19.34
CA GLU A 246 9.61 -3.80 -20.31
C GLU A 246 9.89 -4.25 -21.75
N GLN A 247 10.83 -5.17 -21.96
CA GLN A 247 11.12 -5.74 -23.27
C GLN A 247 10.02 -6.67 -23.80
N LEU A 248 9.13 -7.19 -22.95
CA LEU A 248 8.01 -8.08 -23.33
C LEU A 248 6.83 -7.32 -24.00
N LYS A 249 7.10 -6.21 -24.70
CA LYS A 249 6.06 -5.38 -25.33
C LYS A 249 5.16 -6.23 -26.24
N GLY A 250 3.86 -6.02 -26.14
CA GLY A 250 2.84 -6.69 -26.96
C GLY A 250 2.06 -7.80 -26.26
N SER A 251 2.42 -8.22 -25.04
CA SER A 251 1.59 -9.14 -24.25
C SER A 251 0.42 -8.39 -23.60
N ALA A 252 -0.75 -8.37 -24.25
CA ALA A 252 -1.99 -7.77 -23.71
C ALA A 252 -2.71 -8.68 -22.68
N GLU A 253 -1.97 -9.60 -22.03
CA GLU A 253 -2.51 -10.60 -21.11
C GLU A 253 -3.09 -9.99 -19.83
N GLY A 254 -2.71 -8.77 -19.46
CA GLY A 254 -3.22 -8.11 -18.26
C GLY A 254 -4.73 -7.90 -18.31
N SER A 255 -5.28 -7.59 -19.48
CA SER A 255 -6.73 -7.43 -19.68
C SER A 255 -7.50 -8.74 -19.49
N ILE A 256 -6.86 -9.87 -19.82
CA ILE A 256 -7.40 -11.22 -19.70
C ILE A 256 -7.30 -11.71 -18.25
N ARG A 257 -6.17 -11.44 -17.58
CA ARG A 257 -5.92 -11.83 -16.19
C ARG A 257 -6.80 -11.07 -15.20
N TYR A 258 -7.07 -9.78 -15.47
CA TYR A 258 -7.82 -8.89 -14.58
C TYR A 258 -9.11 -8.35 -15.25
N PRO A 259 -10.04 -9.21 -15.68
CA PRO A 259 -11.16 -8.81 -16.54
C PRO A 259 -12.09 -7.78 -15.89
N ALA A 260 -12.29 -7.85 -14.57
CA ALA A 260 -13.12 -6.91 -13.82
C ALA A 260 -12.55 -5.48 -13.79
N TRP A 261 -11.24 -5.33 -13.99
CA TRP A 261 -10.53 -4.05 -13.93
C TRP A 261 -10.16 -3.53 -15.32
N ASN A 262 -10.39 -4.33 -16.37
CA ASN A 262 -10.18 -3.93 -17.74
C ASN A 262 -11.04 -2.70 -18.09
N GLY A 263 -10.44 -1.71 -18.76
CA GLY A 263 -11.07 -0.41 -19.04
C GLY A 263 -11.21 0.53 -17.84
N ILE A 264 -10.80 0.11 -16.63
CA ILE A 264 -10.79 0.94 -15.42
C ILE A 264 -9.36 1.26 -14.99
N ILE A 265 -8.54 0.24 -14.70
CA ILE A 265 -7.11 0.41 -14.43
C ILE A 265 -6.37 0.51 -15.77
N SER A 266 -5.36 1.38 -15.85
CA SER A 266 -4.53 1.53 -17.05
C SER A 266 -4.03 0.17 -17.55
N GLN A 267 -4.19 -0.08 -18.86
CA GLN A 267 -3.72 -1.30 -19.51
C GLN A 267 -2.22 -1.52 -19.26
N GLU A 268 -1.42 -0.45 -19.31
CA GLU A 268 0.02 -0.47 -19.01
C GLU A 268 0.31 -1.06 -17.62
N VAL A 269 -0.51 -0.72 -16.62
CA VAL A 269 -0.36 -1.24 -15.25
C VAL A 269 -0.78 -2.70 -15.16
N LEU A 270 -1.89 -3.06 -15.81
CA LEU A 270 -2.38 -4.44 -15.82
C LEU A 270 -1.39 -5.38 -16.50
N ASP A 271 -0.82 -4.96 -17.62
CA ASP A 271 0.18 -5.75 -18.36
C ASP A 271 1.49 -5.86 -17.56
N TYR A 272 2.00 -4.76 -16.99
CA TYR A 272 3.17 -4.81 -16.12
C TYR A 272 2.98 -5.81 -14.95
N LEU A 273 1.85 -5.72 -14.25
CA LEU A 273 1.56 -6.61 -13.13
C LEU A 273 1.41 -8.05 -13.61
N SER A 274 0.74 -8.29 -14.74
CA SER A 274 0.59 -9.64 -15.31
C SER A 274 1.95 -10.24 -15.68
N SER A 275 2.80 -9.49 -16.38
CA SER A 275 4.14 -9.93 -16.75
C SER A 275 5.02 -10.20 -15.54
N TYR A 276 4.95 -9.35 -14.50
CA TYR A 276 5.67 -9.57 -13.25
C TYR A 276 5.27 -10.89 -12.58
N ILE A 277 3.97 -11.20 -12.53
CA ILE A 277 3.47 -12.42 -11.88
C ILE A 277 3.82 -13.67 -12.71
N ASN A 278 3.56 -13.66 -14.02
CA ASN A 278 3.84 -14.80 -14.91
C ASN A 278 5.35 -15.10 -15.03
N ARG A 279 6.23 -14.13 -14.78
CA ARG A 279 7.69 -14.34 -14.79
C ARG A 279 8.19 -15.05 -13.52
N ARG A 280 7.41 -15.06 -12.45
CA ARG A 280 7.82 -15.55 -11.12
C ARG A 280 7.07 -16.79 -10.63
N ILE A 281 5.96 -17.15 -11.28
CA ILE A 281 5.13 -18.33 -10.99
C ILE A 281 5.10 -19.21 -12.22
#